data_AF-A0A7J7TX63-F1
#
_entry.id   AF-A0A7J7TX63-F1
#
_cell.length_a   1.000
_cell.length_b   1.000
_cell.length_c   1.000
_cell.angle_alpha   90.00
_cell.angle_beta   90.00
_cell.angle_gamma   90.00
#
_symmetry.space_group_name_H-M   'P 1'
#
loop_
_entity.id
_entity.type
_entity.pdbx_description
1 polymer ?
#
loop_
_entity_poly.entity_id
_entity_poly.type
_entity_poly.pdbx_seq_one_letter_code
_entity_poly.pdbx_strand_id
1 'polypeptide(L)'
;MPRRGLVAGPNFEFFRRRYFTPIEVGALESMWEILHRYLPHNAHAASYTWKYEGKNLNMECTLEENGIRDEEEEFDILNMDDALHTPAILLYFNDDLTEL
;
A
#
# COMPACT_ATOMS: atom_id res chain seq x y z
N MET A 1 26.96 -33.53 -3.76
CA MET A 1 25.80 -32.93 -3.04
C MET A 1 25.53 -31.55 -3.62
N PRO A 2 24.34 -31.27 -4.16
CA PRO A 2 24.04 -29.94 -4.70
C PRO A 2 23.69 -28.99 -3.55
N ARG A 3 24.45 -27.91 -3.41
CA ARG A 3 24.10 -26.81 -2.51
C ARG A 3 22.87 -26.12 -3.11
N ARG A 4 21.72 -26.17 -2.44
CA ARG A 4 20.58 -25.30 -2.77
C ARG A 4 21.06 -23.86 -2.59
N GLY A 5 21.38 -23.19 -3.68
CA GLY A 5 21.65 -21.76 -3.69
C GLY A 5 20.40 -21.01 -3.26
N LEU A 6 20.58 -19.92 -2.52
CA LEU A 6 19.54 -18.91 -2.32
C LEU A 6 19.03 -18.50 -3.71
N VAL A 7 17.75 -18.77 -3.98
CA VAL A 7 17.11 -18.27 -5.20
C VAL A 7 17.16 -16.75 -5.12
N ALA A 8 17.71 -16.10 -6.13
CA ALA A 8 17.65 -14.64 -6.20
C ALA A 8 16.18 -14.23 -6.09
N GLY A 9 15.86 -13.40 -5.09
CA GLY A 9 14.53 -12.81 -4.98
C GLY A 9 14.18 -12.08 -6.28
N PRO A 10 12.88 -11.88 -6.58
CA PRO A 10 12.47 -11.20 -7.80
C PRO A 10 13.18 -9.84 -7.91
N ASN A 11 13.67 -9.51 -9.12
CA ASN A 11 14.22 -8.19 -9.42
C ASN A 11 13.21 -7.11 -8.93
N PHE A 12 13.69 -6.12 -8.17
CA PHE A 12 12.84 -5.06 -7.60
C PHE A 12 11.98 -4.34 -8.66
N GLU A 13 12.51 -4.19 -9.88
CA GLU A 13 11.77 -3.62 -11.01
C GLU A 13 10.61 -4.52 -11.46
N PHE A 14 10.82 -5.84 -11.45
CA PHE A 14 9.79 -6.83 -11.74
C PHE A 14 8.75 -6.94 -10.60
N PHE A 15 9.21 -6.79 -9.36
CA PHE A 15 8.35 -6.78 -8.18
C PHE A 15 7.41 -5.56 -8.16
N ARG A 16 7.95 -4.35 -8.43
CA ARG A 16 7.14 -3.12 -8.55
C ARG A 16 6.05 -3.25 -9.62
N ARG A 17 6.37 -3.82 -10.79
CA ARG A 17 5.41 -4.00 -11.89
C ARG A 17 4.24 -4.94 -11.58
N ARG A 18 4.39 -5.85 -10.62
CA ARG A 18 3.38 -6.90 -10.35
C ARG A 18 2.57 -6.64 -9.09
N TYR A 19 3.15 -5.98 -8.08
CA TYR A 19 2.57 -5.89 -6.73
C TYR A 19 2.37 -4.46 -6.21
N PHE A 20 2.79 -3.44 -6.95
CA PHE A 20 2.59 -2.05 -6.58
C PHE A 20 1.57 -1.39 -7.52
N THR A 21 0.50 -0.84 -6.95
CA THR A 21 -0.52 -0.10 -7.68
C THR A 21 -0.49 1.34 -7.17
N PRO A 22 0.28 2.25 -7.78
CA PRO A 22 0.27 3.64 -7.39
C PRO A 22 -1.10 4.25 -7.67
N ILE A 23 -1.63 4.98 -6.70
CA ILE A 23 -2.90 5.70 -6.81
C ILE A 23 -2.75 7.05 -6.12
N GLU A 24 -3.22 8.11 -6.77
CA GLU A 24 -3.32 9.44 -6.19
C GLU A 24 -4.67 9.56 -5.48
N VAL A 25 -4.67 9.97 -4.22
CA VAL A 25 -5.87 10.08 -3.38
C VAL A 25 -5.93 11.46 -2.72
N GLY A 26 -7.13 11.94 -2.41
CA GLY A 26 -7.32 13.17 -1.67
C GLY A 26 -6.96 13.00 -0.20
N ALA A 27 -6.32 14.01 0.39
CA ALA A 27 -5.90 14.00 1.79
C ALA A 27 -7.07 13.83 2.79
N LEU A 28 -8.28 14.25 2.41
CA LEU A 28 -9.49 14.15 3.21
C LEU A 28 -10.30 12.86 2.94
N GLU A 29 -9.86 12.01 2.00
CA GLU A 29 -10.53 10.73 1.76
C GLU A 29 -10.33 9.81 2.98
N SER A 30 -11.42 9.19 3.41
CA SER A 30 -11.39 8.05 4.32
C SER A 30 -10.79 6.82 3.63
N MET A 31 -10.28 5.88 4.42
CA MET A 31 -9.80 4.60 3.92
C MET A 31 -10.90 3.79 3.19
N TRP A 32 -12.19 3.99 3.50
CA TRP A 32 -13.31 3.43 2.72
C TRP A 32 -13.41 3.99 1.30
N GLU A 33 -13.27 5.30 1.13
CA GLU A 33 -13.29 5.95 -0.19
C GLU A 33 -12.08 5.50 -1.02
N ILE A 34 -10.90 5.41 -0.40
CA ILE A 34 -9.69 4.88 -1.02
C ILE A 34 -9.90 3.42 -1.44
N LEU A 35 -10.50 2.57 -0.60
CA LEU A 35 -10.84 1.19 -0.97
C LEU A 35 -11.76 1.15 -2.19
N HIS A 36 -12.82 1.98 -2.24
CA HIS A 36 -13.73 2.02 -3.38
C HIS A 36 -13.02 2.30 -4.69
N ARG A 37 -12.03 3.20 -4.67
CA ARG A 37 -11.17 3.49 -5.83
C ARG A 37 -10.21 2.35 -6.18
N TYR A 38 -9.83 1.54 -5.19
CA TYR A 38 -8.93 0.39 -5.36
C TYR A 38 -9.63 -0.89 -5.84
N LEU A 39 -10.93 -1.05 -5.62
CA LEU A 39 -11.70 -2.23 -6.02
C LEU A 39 -11.53 -2.66 -7.50
N PRO A 40 -11.41 -1.74 -8.49
CA PRO A 40 -11.13 -2.13 -9.88
C PRO A 40 -9.81 -2.90 -10.07
N HIS A 41 -8.84 -2.74 -9.18
CA HIS A 41 -7.57 -3.46 -9.20
C HIS A 41 -7.65 -4.81 -8.47
N ASN A 42 -8.47 -4.91 -7.43
CA ASN A 42 -8.77 -6.13 -6.69
C ASN A 42 -10.20 -6.05 -6.13
N ALA A 43 -11.12 -6.78 -6.77
CA ALA A 43 -12.54 -6.80 -6.40
C ALA A 43 -12.80 -7.32 -4.97
N HIS A 44 -11.85 -8.07 -4.41
CA HIS A 44 -11.93 -8.66 -3.08
C HIS A 44 -11.16 -7.85 -2.02
N ALA A 45 -10.63 -6.67 -2.35
CA ALA A 45 -9.81 -5.88 -1.42
C ALA A 45 -10.53 -5.46 -0.13
N ALA A 46 -11.88 -5.47 -0.12
CA ALA A 46 -12.69 -5.22 1.07
C ALA A 46 -12.52 -6.31 2.15
N SER A 47 -12.16 -7.53 1.77
CA SER A 47 -11.95 -8.67 2.67
C SER A 47 -10.54 -8.73 3.24
N TYR A 48 -9.63 -7.88 2.75
CA TYR A 48 -8.22 -7.90 3.13
C TYR A 48 -8.01 -7.00 4.34
N THR A 49 -6.98 -7.29 5.14
CA THR A 49 -6.56 -6.38 6.20
C THR A 49 -5.55 -5.38 5.67
N TRP A 50 -5.90 -4.09 5.73
CA TRP A 50 -5.06 -2.99 5.29
C TRP A 50 -4.13 -2.55 6.42
N LYS A 51 -2.83 -2.44 6.13
CA LYS A 51 -1.81 -2.11 7.12
C LYS A 51 -0.81 -1.09 6.63
N TYR A 52 -0.38 -0.23 7.56
CA TYR A 52 0.76 0.67 7.40
C TYR A 52 1.74 0.43 8.54
N GLU A 53 3.03 0.25 8.21
CA GLU A 53 4.09 -0.08 9.19
C GLU A 53 3.71 -1.22 10.17
N GLY A 54 2.98 -2.22 9.67
CA GLY A 54 2.53 -3.37 10.46
C GLY A 54 1.31 -3.12 11.36
N LYS A 55 0.81 -1.89 11.45
CA LYS A 55 -0.42 -1.53 12.19
C LYS A 55 -1.64 -1.63 11.29
N ASN A 56 -2.77 -2.09 11.82
CA ASN A 56 -4.03 -2.12 11.09
C ASN A 56 -4.55 -0.69 10.92
N LEU A 57 -5.02 -0.38 9.72
CA LEU A 57 -5.67 0.91 9.44
C LEU A 57 -7.13 0.88 9.91
N ASN A 58 -7.60 2.00 10.45
CA ASN A 58 -9.00 2.25 10.68
C ASN A 58 -9.65 2.72 9.38
N MET A 59 -10.64 1.98 8.91
CA MET A 59 -11.29 2.22 7.61
C MET A 59 -12.15 3.50 7.60
N GLU A 60 -12.61 3.96 8.77
CA GLU A 60 -13.42 5.18 8.92
C GLU A 60 -12.56 6.47 8.96
N CYS A 61 -11.25 6.34 9.12
CA CYS A 61 -10.32 7.45 9.27
C CYS A 61 -9.61 7.81 7.96
N THR A 62 -9.11 9.04 7.89
CA THR A 62 -8.23 9.48 6.79
C THR A 62 -6.83 8.86 6.89
N LEU A 63 -5.98 9.09 5.88
CA LEU A 63 -4.57 8.69 5.94
C LEU A 63 -3.84 9.35 7.12
N GLU A 64 -4.03 10.66 7.31
CA GLU A 64 -3.36 11.42 8.38
C GLU A 64 -3.79 10.94 9.76
N GLU A 65 -5.08 10.70 9.98
CA GLU A 65 -5.62 10.16 11.24
C GLU A 65 -5.09 8.74 11.53
N ASN A 66 -4.78 7.97 10.49
CA ASN A 66 -4.11 6.68 10.60
C ASN A 66 -2.58 6.79 10.80
N GLY A 67 -2.04 8.01 10.86
CA GLY A 67 -0.62 8.27 11.06
C GLY A 67 0.21 8.23 9.77
N ILE A 68 -0.42 8.27 8.60
CA ILE A 68 0.23 8.42 7.30
C ILE A 68 0.14 9.89 6.92
N ARG A 69 1.18 10.66 7.25
CA ARG A 69 1.22 12.10 6.98
C ARG A 69 1.58 12.38 5.53
N ASP A 70 1.08 13.48 5.03
CA ASP A 70 1.59 14.09 3.82
C ASP A 70 2.91 14.82 4.15
N GLU A 71 3.98 14.42 3.49
CA GLU A 71 5.34 14.93 3.72
C GLU A 71 5.84 15.78 2.54
N GLU A 72 4.98 16.09 1.56
CA GLU A 72 5.34 16.87 0.36
C GLU A 72 6.03 18.20 0.72
N GLU A 73 5.44 18.99 1.63
CA GLU A 73 6.03 20.28 2.05
C GLU A 73 7.40 20.10 2.74
N GLU A 74 7.59 19.03 3.51
CA GLU A 74 8.87 18.76 4.18
C GLU A 74 9.95 18.36 3.18
N PHE A 75 9.60 17.55 2.17
CA PHE A 75 10.51 17.19 1.09
C PHE A 75 10.92 18.41 0.25
N ASP A 76 9.98 19.30 -0.04
CA ASP A 76 10.26 20.56 -0.75
C ASP A 76 11.27 21.43 0.02
N ILE A 77 11.06 21.62 1.32
CA ILE A 77 11.95 22.41 2.18
C ILE A 77 13.36 21.79 2.23
N LEU A 78 13.44 20.46 2.28
CA LEU A 78 14.70 19.72 2.34
C LEU A 78 15.35 19.53 0.96
N ASN A 79 14.71 20.00 -0.12
CA ASN A 79 15.14 19.81 -1.51
C ASN A 79 15.39 18.33 -1.83
N MET A 80 14.50 17.47 -1.32
CA MET A 80 14.45 16.04 -1.58
C MET A 80 13.59 15.77 -2.82
N ASP A 81 13.92 14.69 -3.53
CA ASP A 81 13.11 14.21 -4.64
C ASP A 81 11.79 13.63 -4.08
N ASP A 82 10.68 14.27 -4.43
CA ASP A 82 9.32 13.89 -4.04
C ASP A 82 8.96 12.47 -4.53
N ALA A 83 9.51 12.05 -5.67
CA ALA A 83 9.33 10.71 -6.20
C ALA A 83 10.06 9.62 -5.39
N LEU A 84 10.90 10.01 -4.41
CA LEU A 84 11.70 9.08 -3.63
C LEU A 84 10.91 8.44 -2.48
N HIS A 85 9.82 9.07 -2.04
CA HIS A 85 9.03 8.59 -0.90
C HIS A 85 7.52 8.57 -1.22
N THR A 86 7.00 7.37 -1.45
CA THR A 86 5.55 7.13 -1.52
C THR A 86 5.18 6.17 -0.39
N PRO A 87 4.24 6.53 0.51
CA PRO A 87 3.83 5.63 1.58
C PRO A 87 3.22 4.35 0.99
N ALA A 88 3.61 3.20 1.55
CA ALA A 88 3.15 1.90 1.08
C ALA A 88 2.14 1.30 2.05
N ILE A 89 0.91 1.08 1.57
CA ILE A 89 -0.12 0.36 2.31
C ILE A 89 -0.12 -1.11 1.86
N LEU A 90 -0.03 -2.02 2.81
CA LEU A 90 0.03 -3.46 2.56
C LEU A 90 -1.35 -4.08 2.77
N LEU A 91 -1.81 -4.86 1.80
CA LEU A 91 -3.05 -5.61 1.87
C LEU A 91 -2.75 -7.08 2.19
N TYR A 92 -3.17 -7.52 3.36
CA TYR A 92 -3.01 -8.89 3.82
C TYR A 92 -4.26 -9.68 3.48
N PHE A 93 -4.11 -10.72 2.67
CA PHE A 93 -5.19 -11.67 2.40
C PHE A 93 -5.63 -12.32 3.71
N ASN A 94 -6.92 -12.29 3.98
CA ASN A 94 -7.55 -13.09 5.02
C ASN A 94 -8.10 -14.35 4.34
N ASP A 95 -7.84 -15.51 4.92
CA ASP A 95 -8.43 -16.79 4.49
C ASP A 95 -9.89 -16.85 4.99
N ASP A 96 -10.70 -15.91 4.51
CA ASP A 96 -12.14 -15.94 4.66
C ASP A 96 -12.75 -16.64 3.44
N LEU A 97 -13.80 -17.44 3.65
CA LEU A 97 -14.59 -18.04 2.57
C LEU A 97 -15.43 -16.95 1.91
N THR A 98 -14.78 -16.07 1.15
CA THR A 98 -15.44 -15.10 0.30
C THR A 98 -15.71 -15.73 -1.07
N GLU A 99 -16.77 -16.56 -1.12
CA GLU A 99 -17.35 -17.01 -2.38
C GLU A 99 -18.17 -15.85 -3.01
N LEU A 100 -17.93 -15.62 -4.30
CA LEU A 100 -18.55 -14.59 -5.15
C LEU A 100 -20.08 -14.67 -5.21
#